data_AF-V2WR80-F1
#
_entry.id   AF-V2WR80-F1
#
_cell.length_a   1.000
_cell.length_b   1.000
_cell.length_c   1.000
_cell.angle_alpha   90.00
_cell.angle_beta   90.00
_cell.angle_gamma   90.00
#
_symmetry.space_group_name_H-M   'P 1'
#
loop_
_entity.id
_entity.type
_entity.pdbx_description
1 polymer ?
#
loop_
_entity_poly.entity_id
_entity_poly.type
_entity_poly.pdbx_seq_one_letter_code
_entity_poly.pdbx_strand_id
1 'polypeptide(L)'
;PVHQRDLALDGFLKLLLNLHCILLQDLAVMHATHPNFPIYQFAPFNSPEFLRFAEESQMTLAQAEEEARMQLQELVPDIVIWVKGFIESETAHNCSCQAEMQREIQDACSALHTVTQTLTVNLALKQKRNVDVRNLSAAQPLPTTGTLSKSLKRRQMQPSTTVPEPHEDEQPATSPPP
;
A
#
# COMPACT_ATOMS: atom_id res chain seq x y z
N PRO A 1 -14.44 -49.73 19.70
CA PRO A 1 -15.80 -49.28 19.30
C PRO A 1 -16.65 -48.66 20.43
N VAL A 2 -16.51 -49.08 21.70
CA VAL A 2 -17.29 -48.50 22.82
C VAL A 2 -16.80 -47.08 23.18
N HIS A 3 -15.49 -46.85 23.23
CA HIS A 3 -14.91 -45.56 23.66
C HIS A 3 -15.17 -44.39 22.70
N GLN A 4 -15.37 -44.68 21.40
CA GLN A 4 -15.67 -43.65 20.40
C GLN A 4 -17.14 -43.19 20.47
N ARG A 5 -18.06 -44.07 20.89
CA ARG A 5 -19.46 -43.71 21.12
C ARG A 5 -19.60 -42.85 22.37
N ASP A 6 -18.85 -43.16 23.42
CA ASP A 6 -18.86 -42.38 24.65
C ASP A 6 -18.31 -40.96 24.42
N LEU A 7 -17.28 -40.82 23.58
CA LEU A 7 -16.73 -39.52 23.20
C LEU A 7 -17.70 -38.70 22.33
N ALA A 8 -18.34 -39.33 21.34
CA ALA A 8 -19.32 -38.65 20.48
C ALA A 8 -20.58 -38.24 21.27
N LEU A 9 -21.04 -39.08 22.20
CA LEU A 9 -22.17 -38.80 23.08
C LEU A 9 -21.85 -37.65 24.04
N ASP A 10 -20.68 -37.64 24.66
CA ASP A 10 -20.24 -36.54 25.52
C ASP A 10 -20.17 -35.21 24.75
N GLY A 11 -19.59 -35.23 23.55
CA GLY A 11 -19.56 -34.05 22.67
C GLY A 11 -20.95 -33.56 22.28
N PHE A 12 -21.87 -34.48 21.98
CA PHE A 12 -23.25 -34.15 21.64
C PHE A 12 -24.03 -33.59 22.83
N LEU A 13 -23.86 -34.13 24.04
CA LEU A 13 -24.50 -33.62 25.25
C LEU A 13 -23.98 -32.23 25.62
N LYS A 14 -22.67 -31.99 25.50
CA LYS A 14 -22.08 -30.65 25.67
C LYS A 14 -22.66 -29.65 24.68
N LEU A 15 -22.84 -30.07 23.42
CA LEU A 15 -23.48 -29.24 22.41
C LEU A 15 -24.94 -28.92 22.79
N LEU A 16 -25.72 -29.92 23.20
CA LEU A 16 -27.11 -29.71 23.63
C LEU A 16 -27.21 -28.76 24.83
N LEU A 17 -26.30 -28.87 25.80
CA LEU A 17 -26.24 -27.96 26.94
C LEU A 17 -25.93 -26.53 26.51
N ASN A 18 -24.95 -26.35 25.60
CA ASN A 18 -24.62 -25.02 25.08
C ASN A 18 -25.79 -24.42 24.30
N LEU A 19 -26.43 -25.20 23.43
CA LEU A 19 -27.62 -24.75 22.69
C LEU A 19 -28.76 -24.39 23.63
N HIS A 20 -28.96 -25.16 24.70
CA HIS A 20 -29.98 -24.86 25.69
C HIS A 20 -29.71 -23.52 26.39
N CYS A 21 -28.46 -23.25 26.79
CA CYS A 21 -28.08 -21.95 27.37
C CYS A 21 -28.32 -20.79 26.40
N ILE A 22 -27.91 -20.92 25.14
CA ILE A 22 -28.10 -19.91 24.11
C ILE A 22 -29.59 -19.63 23.90
N LEU A 23 -30.41 -20.67 23.72
CA LEU A 23 -31.85 -20.52 23.54
C LEU A 23 -32.51 -19.85 24.74
N LEU A 24 -32.09 -20.18 25.97
CA LEU A 24 -32.64 -19.58 27.18
C LEU A 24 -32.31 -18.08 27.26
N GLN A 25 -31.08 -17.70 26.93
CA GLN A 25 -30.63 -16.30 26.89
C GLN A 25 -31.37 -15.51 25.80
N ASP A 26 -31.45 -16.05 24.58
CA ASP A 26 -32.12 -15.40 23.47
C ASP A 26 -33.62 -15.21 23.76
N LEU A 27 -34.28 -16.21 24.35
CA LEU A 27 -35.68 -16.13 24.73
C LEU A 27 -35.90 -15.12 25.87
N ALA A 28 -34.97 -14.99 26.81
CA ALA A 28 -35.01 -13.98 27.86
C ALA A 28 -34.95 -12.56 27.29
N VAL A 29 -34.04 -12.30 26.33
CA VAL A 29 -33.93 -11.01 25.64
C VAL A 29 -35.18 -10.75 24.77
N MET A 30 -35.65 -11.76 24.05
CA MET A 30 -36.80 -11.64 23.15
C MET A 30 -38.12 -11.40 23.89
N HIS A 31 -38.23 -11.82 25.16
CA HIS A 31 -39.43 -11.62 25.96
C HIS A 31 -39.81 -10.14 26.08
N ALA A 32 -38.82 -9.24 26.08
CA ALA A 32 -39.01 -7.78 26.09
C ALA A 32 -39.83 -7.27 24.90
N THR A 33 -39.52 -7.81 23.72
CA THR A 33 -40.07 -7.32 22.45
C THR A 33 -41.30 -8.11 22.02
N HIS A 34 -41.38 -9.39 22.40
CA HIS A 34 -42.44 -10.30 21.99
C HIS A 34 -42.98 -11.13 23.16
N PRO A 35 -43.58 -10.52 24.20
CA PRO A 35 -44.03 -11.24 25.40
C PRO A 35 -45.14 -12.27 25.12
N ASN A 36 -45.86 -12.13 24.01
CA ASN A 36 -46.98 -13.00 23.64
C ASN A 36 -46.57 -14.25 22.83
N PHE A 37 -45.27 -14.52 22.70
CA PHE A 37 -44.82 -15.69 21.95
C PHE A 37 -45.32 -16.99 22.59
N PRO A 38 -45.79 -17.99 21.82
CA PRO A 38 -46.42 -19.18 22.37
C PRO A 38 -45.54 -19.96 23.35
N ILE A 39 -44.22 -19.90 23.18
CA ILE A 39 -43.24 -20.59 24.02
C ILE A 39 -43.32 -20.15 25.49
N TYR A 40 -43.68 -18.88 25.77
CA TYR A 40 -43.80 -18.33 27.12
C TYR A 40 -45.04 -18.83 27.87
N GLN A 41 -45.93 -19.60 27.23
CA GLN A 41 -47.09 -20.21 27.89
C GLN A 41 -46.72 -21.51 28.62
N PHE A 42 -45.55 -22.08 28.32
CA PHE A 42 -45.12 -23.38 28.82
C PHE A 42 -43.97 -23.24 29.80
N ALA A 43 -43.86 -24.20 30.74
CA ALA A 43 -42.71 -24.28 31.62
C ALA A 43 -41.44 -24.62 30.81
N PRO A 44 -40.25 -24.10 31.19
CA PRO A 44 -39.99 -23.22 32.33
C PRO A 44 -40.24 -21.72 32.06
N PHE A 45 -40.65 -21.34 30.84
CA PHE A 45 -40.72 -19.95 30.40
C PHE A 45 -41.88 -19.14 30.98
N ASN A 46 -42.88 -19.80 31.56
CA ASN A 46 -43.95 -19.16 32.32
C ASN A 46 -43.65 -19.05 33.83
N SER A 47 -42.46 -19.48 34.28
CA SER A 47 -42.11 -19.53 35.69
C SER A 47 -41.61 -18.17 36.20
N PRO A 48 -41.81 -17.85 37.49
CA PRO A 48 -41.31 -16.61 38.06
C PRO A 48 -39.78 -16.52 38.06
N GLU A 49 -39.08 -17.65 38.07
CA GLU A 49 -37.61 -17.70 37.94
C GLU A 49 -37.18 -17.25 36.54
N PHE A 50 -37.84 -17.73 35.48
CA PHE A 50 -37.53 -17.30 34.13
C PHE A 50 -37.86 -15.81 33.92
N LEU A 51 -38.99 -15.33 34.44
CA LEU A 51 -39.37 -13.92 34.30
C LEU A 51 -38.35 -12.98 34.97
N ARG A 52 -37.86 -13.32 36.17
CA ARG A 52 -36.77 -12.57 36.83
C ARG A 52 -35.48 -12.62 36.02
N PHE A 53 -35.11 -13.80 35.54
CA PHE A 53 -33.93 -13.95 34.67
C PHE A 53 -34.06 -13.11 33.39
N ALA A 54 -35.23 -13.04 32.78
CA ALA A 54 -35.49 -12.24 31.58
C ALA A 54 -35.40 -10.74 31.84
N GLU A 55 -35.87 -10.27 33.01
CA GLU A 55 -35.73 -8.88 33.43
C GLU A 55 -34.26 -8.51 33.71
N GLU A 56 -33.55 -9.33 34.48
CA GLU A 56 -32.13 -9.13 34.79
C GLU A 56 -31.24 -9.15 33.53
N SER A 57 -31.55 -10.05 32.60
CA SER A 57 -30.83 -10.17 31.32
C SER A 57 -30.97 -8.91 30.47
N GLN A 58 -32.15 -8.29 30.44
CA GLN A 58 -32.36 -7.04 29.73
C GLN A 58 -31.58 -5.88 30.34
N MET A 59 -31.56 -5.77 31.66
CA MET A 59 -30.78 -4.73 32.34
C MET A 59 -29.28 -4.90 32.07
N THR A 60 -28.79 -6.14 32.16
CA THR A 60 -27.39 -6.47 31.88
C THR A 60 -27.01 -6.17 30.43
N LEU A 61 -27.89 -6.52 29.48
CA LEU A 61 -27.66 -6.23 28.07
C LEU A 61 -27.63 -4.72 27.81
N ALA A 62 -28.60 -3.97 28.33
CA ALA A 62 -28.65 -2.52 28.16
C ALA A 62 -27.41 -1.83 28.75
N GLN A 63 -26.93 -2.30 29.90
CA GLN A 63 -25.69 -1.80 30.51
C GLN A 63 -24.47 -2.10 29.63
N ALA A 64 -24.36 -3.33 29.10
CA ALA A 64 -23.27 -3.74 28.24
C ALA A 64 -23.27 -2.96 26.91
N GLU A 65 -24.44 -2.71 26.33
CA GLU A 65 -24.59 -1.89 25.11
C GLU A 65 -24.15 -0.45 25.36
N GLU A 66 -24.54 0.14 26.47
CA GLU A 66 -24.15 1.52 26.82
C GLU A 66 -22.64 1.62 27.09
N GLU A 67 -22.05 0.64 27.78
CA GLU A 67 -20.60 0.57 27.98
C GLU A 67 -19.85 0.47 26.65
N ALA A 68 -20.28 -0.42 25.75
CA ALA A 68 -19.69 -0.56 24.42
C ALA A 68 -19.84 0.74 23.60
N ARG A 69 -20.97 1.42 23.72
CA ARG A 69 -21.22 2.71 23.06
C ARG A 69 -20.26 3.79 23.56
N MET A 70 -20.02 3.86 24.88
CA MET A 70 -19.08 4.81 25.47
C MET A 70 -17.64 4.53 25.03
N GLN A 71 -17.21 3.27 25.08
CA GLN A 71 -15.87 2.88 24.63
C GLN A 71 -15.63 3.22 23.15
N LEU A 72 -16.63 2.98 22.29
CA LEU A 72 -16.55 3.36 20.89
C LEU A 72 -16.46 4.89 20.72
N GLN A 73 -17.23 5.64 21.50
CA GLN A 73 -17.22 7.10 21.45
C GLN A 73 -15.87 7.69 21.91
N GLU A 74 -15.20 7.04 22.86
CA GLU A 74 -13.85 7.40 23.32
C GLU A 74 -12.77 7.09 22.28
N LEU A 75 -12.91 5.98 21.54
CA LEU A 75 -11.92 5.55 20.55
C LEU A 75 -11.93 6.38 19.25
N VAL A 76 -13.09 6.91 18.85
CA VAL A 76 -13.25 7.64 17.58
C VAL A 76 -12.30 8.85 17.46
N PRO A 77 -12.17 9.73 18.46
CA PRO A 77 -11.20 10.82 18.45
C PRO A 77 -9.76 10.37 18.16
N ASP A 78 -9.30 9.30 18.80
CA ASP A 78 -7.94 8.80 18.64
C ASP A 78 -7.68 8.29 17.22
N ILE A 79 -8.66 7.59 16.65
CA ILE A 79 -8.60 7.15 15.24
C ILE A 79 -8.51 8.37 14.31
N VAL A 80 -9.32 9.41 14.56
CA VAL A 80 -9.30 10.64 13.75
C VAL A 80 -7.95 11.33 13.82
N ILE A 81 -7.36 11.46 15.01
CA ILE A 81 -6.04 12.05 15.22
C ILE A 81 -4.98 11.24 14.47
N TRP A 82 -5.02 9.91 14.60
CA TRP A 82 -4.08 9.01 13.94
C TRP A 82 -4.18 9.11 12.41
N VAL A 83 -5.39 9.03 11.84
CA VAL A 83 -5.62 9.15 10.39
C VAL A 83 -5.13 10.51 9.88
N LYS A 84 -5.46 11.59 10.59
CA LYS A 84 -5.01 12.93 10.22
C LYS A 84 -3.49 13.03 10.24
N GLY A 85 -2.84 12.55 11.31
CA GLY A 85 -1.39 12.55 11.43
C GLY A 85 -0.70 11.69 10.37
N PHE A 86 -1.29 10.56 10.01
CA PHE A 86 -0.80 9.70 8.93
C PHE A 86 -0.85 10.43 7.58
N ILE A 87 -1.99 11.03 7.22
CA ILE A 87 -2.13 11.79 5.97
C ILE A 87 -1.17 12.98 5.93
N GLU A 88 -1.03 13.72 7.03
CA GLU A 88 -0.10 14.84 7.14
C GLU A 88 1.36 14.40 6.97
N SER A 89 1.73 13.27 7.58
CA SER A 89 3.06 12.70 7.43
C SER A 89 3.34 12.25 6.00
N GLU A 90 2.40 11.54 5.38
CA GLU A 90 2.57 11.03 4.02
C GLU A 90 2.64 12.17 3.00
N THR A 91 1.78 13.17 3.13
CA THR A 91 1.81 14.36 2.27
C THR A 91 3.09 15.16 2.43
N ALA A 92 3.59 15.34 3.66
CA ALA A 92 4.88 16.00 3.91
C ALA A 92 6.05 15.22 3.30
N HIS A 93 6.04 13.88 3.42
CA HIS A 93 7.04 13.01 2.83
C HIS A 93 7.03 13.08 1.30
N ASN A 94 5.86 12.96 0.67
CA ASN A 94 5.68 13.08 -0.77
C ASN A 94 6.12 14.45 -1.31
N CYS A 95 5.77 15.54 -0.61
CA CYS A 95 6.19 16.88 -0.99
C CYS A 95 7.72 17.03 -0.95
N SER A 96 8.36 16.47 0.07
CA SER A 96 9.83 16.50 0.21
C SER A 96 10.52 15.71 -0.91
N CYS A 97 10.07 14.48 -1.16
CA CYS A 97 10.58 13.65 -2.25
C CYS A 97 10.36 14.30 -3.63
N GLN A 98 9.19 14.91 -3.84
CA GLN A 98 8.90 15.64 -5.07
C GLN A 98 9.79 16.87 -5.24
N ALA A 99 10.06 17.62 -4.17
CA ALA A 99 10.95 18.77 -4.20
C ALA A 99 12.39 18.38 -4.52
N GLU A 100 12.87 17.25 -3.99
CA GLU A 100 14.17 16.68 -4.32
C GLU A 100 14.26 16.29 -5.79
N MET A 101 13.28 15.54 -6.29
CA MET A 101 13.22 15.15 -7.69
C MET A 101 13.11 16.37 -8.63
N GLN A 102 12.35 17.40 -8.26
CA GLN A 102 12.31 18.65 -9.03
C GLN A 102 13.66 19.37 -9.05
N ARG A 103 14.39 19.36 -7.94
CA ARG A 103 15.74 19.95 -7.87
C ARG A 103 16.69 19.21 -8.81
N GLU A 104 16.69 17.88 -8.80
CA GLU A 104 17.51 17.09 -9.71
C GLU A 104 17.20 17.36 -11.19
N ILE A 105 15.91 17.40 -11.54
CA ILE A 105 15.48 17.74 -12.91
C ILE A 105 15.95 19.14 -13.30
N GLN A 106 15.79 20.12 -12.43
CA GLN A 106 16.21 21.49 -12.68
C GLN A 106 17.72 21.59 -12.89
N ASP A 107 18.50 20.88 -12.07
CA ASP A 107 19.96 20.83 -12.18
C ASP A 107 20.38 20.19 -13.50
N ALA A 108 19.77 19.07 -13.89
CA ALA A 108 20.02 18.42 -15.18
C ALA A 108 19.66 19.32 -16.37
N CYS A 109 18.52 20.01 -16.32
CA CYS A 109 18.12 20.98 -17.35
C CYS A 109 19.12 22.14 -17.46
N SER A 110 19.60 22.66 -16.34
CA SER A 110 20.59 23.76 -16.33
C SER A 110 21.93 23.32 -16.93
N ALA A 111 22.37 22.10 -16.64
CA ALA A 111 23.59 21.51 -17.21
C ALA A 111 23.45 21.32 -18.73
N LEU A 112 22.34 20.75 -19.18
CA LEU A 112 22.04 20.60 -20.61
C LEU A 112 21.99 21.94 -21.34
N HIS A 113 21.42 22.97 -20.72
CA HIS A 113 21.38 24.30 -21.29
C HIS A 113 22.81 24.87 -21.46
N THR A 114 23.66 24.71 -20.46
CA THR A 114 25.07 25.14 -20.50
C THR A 114 25.86 24.42 -21.60
N VAL A 115 25.68 23.10 -21.73
CA VAL A 115 26.31 22.30 -22.80
C VAL A 115 25.81 22.79 -24.17
N THR A 116 24.51 23.00 -24.31
CA THR A 116 23.90 23.48 -25.56
C THR A 116 24.46 24.85 -25.95
N GLN A 117 24.52 25.81 -25.03
CA GLN A 117 25.11 27.12 -25.28
C GLN A 117 26.58 27.00 -25.73
N THR A 118 27.36 26.18 -25.04
CA THR A 118 28.78 25.96 -25.35
C THR A 118 28.96 25.37 -26.75
N LEU A 119 28.13 24.40 -27.14
CA LEU A 119 28.15 23.82 -28.48
C LEU A 119 27.76 24.85 -29.54
N THR A 120 26.72 25.66 -29.31
CA THR A 120 26.29 26.73 -30.23
C THR A 120 27.40 27.76 -30.48
N VAL A 121 28.09 28.21 -29.43
CA VAL A 121 29.23 29.14 -29.58
C VAL A 121 30.36 28.49 -30.37
N ASN A 122 30.72 27.23 -30.06
CA ASN A 122 31.76 26.51 -30.79
C ASN A 122 31.42 26.30 -32.27
N LEU A 123 30.15 26.02 -32.59
CA LEU A 123 29.68 25.91 -33.97
C LEU A 123 29.74 27.25 -34.71
N ALA A 124 29.32 28.34 -34.08
CA ALA A 124 29.42 29.69 -34.65
C ALA A 124 30.88 30.09 -34.93
N LEU A 125 31.80 29.79 -34.01
CA LEU A 125 33.23 30.02 -34.18
C LEU A 125 33.81 29.16 -35.33
N LYS A 126 33.41 27.89 -35.44
CA LYS A 126 33.80 27.02 -36.56
C LYS A 126 33.26 27.52 -37.91
N GLN A 127 32.02 28.00 -37.95
CA GLN A 127 31.45 28.61 -39.17
C GLN A 127 32.21 29.87 -39.58
N LYS A 128 32.51 30.78 -38.63
CA LYS A 128 33.31 31.98 -38.90
C LYS A 128 34.69 31.62 -39.48
N ARG A 129 35.37 30.66 -38.87
CA ARG A 129 36.67 30.17 -39.35
C ARG A 129 36.59 29.53 -40.74
N ASN A 130 35.50 28.82 -41.06
CA ASN A 130 35.29 28.22 -42.38
C ASN A 130 34.99 29.29 -43.46
N VAL A 131 34.23 30.34 -43.11
CA VAL A 131 33.96 31.49 -43.97
C VAL A 131 35.25 32.29 -44.24
N ASP A 132 36.07 32.52 -43.22
CA ASP A 132 37.37 33.20 -43.38
C ASP A 132 38.32 32.39 -44.28
N VAL A 133 38.38 31.06 -44.12
CA VAL A 133 39.18 30.16 -44.97
C VAL A 133 38.66 30.12 -46.41
N ARG A 134 37.34 30.17 -46.64
CA ARG A 134 36.77 30.27 -47.99
C ARG A 134 37.01 31.63 -48.64
N ASN A 135 36.96 32.73 -47.89
CA ASN A 135 37.30 34.06 -48.40
C ASN A 135 38.79 34.20 -48.73
N LEU A 136 39.68 33.55 -47.98
CA LEU A 136 41.09 33.42 -48.33
C LEU A 136 41.34 32.52 -49.55
N SER A 137 40.43 31.58 -49.83
CA SER A 137 40.51 30.67 -50.99
C SER A 137 39.88 31.23 -52.28
N ALA A 138 39.22 32.39 -52.24
CA ALA A 138 38.60 33.02 -53.42
C ALA A 138 39.56 33.93 -54.23
N ALA A 139 40.83 34.04 -53.81
CA ALA A 139 41.86 34.80 -54.52
C ALA A 139 43.01 33.88 -54.96
N GLN A 140 42.78 32.99 -55.94
CA GLN A 140 43.71 32.70 -57.05
C GLN A 140 43.24 31.55 -57.96
N PRO A 141 43.53 31.60 -59.29
CA PRO A 141 43.13 30.60 -60.26
C PRO A 141 44.08 29.39 -60.35
N LEU A 142 43.52 28.26 -60.80
CA LEU A 142 44.11 26.96 -61.15
C LEU A 142 45.31 27.04 -62.11
N PRO A 143 46.22 26.02 -62.19
CA PRO A 143 45.91 24.80 -62.96
C PRO A 143 46.50 23.44 -62.45
N THR A 144 45.70 22.39 -62.72
CA THR A 144 45.98 21.01 -63.23
C THR A 144 46.84 19.94 -62.51
N THR A 145 46.13 18.80 -62.31
CA THR A 145 46.46 17.37 -62.51
C THR A 145 47.40 16.60 -61.58
N GLY A 146 46.88 15.50 -61.01
CA GLY A 146 47.63 14.40 -60.39
C GLY A 146 46.74 13.34 -59.73
N THR A 147 46.64 12.18 -60.38
CA THR A 147 45.86 10.97 -60.05
C THR A 147 46.38 10.20 -58.83
N LEU A 148 45.51 9.38 -58.21
CA LEU A 148 45.72 8.05 -57.54
C LEU A 148 45.29 7.89 -56.07
N SER A 149 44.16 7.17 -55.92
CA SER A 149 43.88 5.98 -55.10
C SER A 149 44.51 5.75 -53.71
N LYS A 150 43.63 5.34 -52.77
CA LYS A 150 43.68 4.23 -51.78
C LYS A 150 42.88 4.66 -50.53
N SER A 151 42.19 3.85 -49.73
CA SER A 151 41.85 2.44 -49.68
C SER A 151 40.84 2.27 -48.52
N LEU A 152 39.97 1.26 -48.62
CA LEU A 152 39.18 0.58 -47.57
C LEU A 152 39.69 0.73 -46.12
N LYS A 153 38.75 0.87 -45.16
CA LYS A 153 38.40 -0.24 -44.25
C LYS A 153 37.06 -0.04 -43.50
N ARG A 154 36.16 -0.97 -43.80
CA ARG A 154 34.95 -1.37 -43.07
C ARG A 154 35.30 -1.86 -41.65
N ARG A 155 34.53 -1.46 -40.64
CA ARG A 155 34.17 -2.36 -39.53
C ARG A 155 32.86 -1.94 -38.87
N GLN A 156 31.83 -2.67 -39.26
CA GLN A 156 30.55 -2.84 -38.60
C GLN A 156 30.77 -3.80 -37.42
N MET A 157 30.31 -3.46 -36.21
CA MET A 157 29.89 -4.40 -35.17
C MET A 157 28.89 -3.70 -34.24
N GLN A 158 27.62 -4.11 -34.35
CA GLN A 158 26.74 -4.36 -33.20
C GLN A 158 27.27 -5.63 -32.47
N PRO A 159 26.92 -5.96 -31.19
CA PRO A 159 25.53 -5.96 -30.72
C PRO A 159 25.27 -5.84 -29.18
N SER A 160 23.96 -5.93 -28.87
CA SER A 160 23.33 -6.51 -27.67
C SER A 160 23.30 -5.76 -26.32
N THR A 161 22.08 -5.33 -25.97
CA THR A 161 21.26 -5.74 -24.81
C THR A 161 22.00 -6.29 -23.59
N THR A 162 21.71 -5.78 -22.38
CA THR A 162 21.20 -6.56 -21.21
C THR A 162 20.76 -5.60 -20.09
N VAL A 163 19.58 -5.87 -19.53
CA VAL A 163 18.91 -5.28 -18.35
C VAL A 163 19.57 -5.77 -17.05
N PRO A 164 19.60 -5.00 -15.95
CA PRO A 164 19.77 -5.59 -14.62
C PRO A 164 18.44 -5.63 -13.87
N GLU A 165 17.98 -6.85 -13.58
CA GLU A 165 17.06 -7.17 -12.48
C GLU A 165 17.84 -7.17 -11.13
N PRO A 166 17.14 -7.05 -9.99
CA PRO A 166 17.74 -6.85 -8.68
C PRO A 166 18.14 -8.17 -8.00
N HIS A 167 19.23 -8.10 -7.23
CA HIS A 167 19.64 -9.15 -6.32
C HIS A 167 18.75 -9.16 -5.07
N GLU A 168 17.99 -10.25 -4.90
CA GLU A 168 17.59 -10.75 -3.59
C GLU A 168 18.73 -11.62 -3.05
N ASP A 169 19.17 -11.38 -1.82
CA ASP A 169 19.76 -12.45 -1.01
C ASP A 169 19.62 -12.16 0.50
N GLU A 170 19.10 -13.20 1.17
CA GLU A 170 19.35 -13.67 2.52
C GLU A 170 19.07 -12.79 3.76
N GLN A 171 17.91 -13.08 4.37
CA GLN A 171 17.76 -13.14 5.82
C GLN A 171 18.63 -14.27 6.43
N PRO A 172 19.10 -14.09 7.67
CA PRO A 172 19.11 -15.20 8.61
C PRO A 172 18.33 -14.86 9.90
N ALA A 173 17.61 -15.87 10.36
CA ALA A 173 16.85 -15.88 11.60
C ALA A 173 17.76 -15.84 12.84
N THR A 174 17.34 -15.09 13.87
CA THR A 174 17.68 -15.37 15.28
C THR A 174 16.63 -14.81 16.23
N SER A 175 16.08 -15.72 17.05
CA SER A 175 15.14 -15.51 18.17
C SER A 175 15.86 -15.02 19.46
N PRO A 176 15.13 -14.62 20.52
CA PRO A 176 15.49 -13.59 21.52
C PRO A 176 16.18 -14.11 22.79
N PRO A 177 16.66 -13.24 23.71
CA PRO A 177 16.09 -13.15 25.09
C PRO A 177 16.36 -11.78 25.80
N PRO A 178 16.11 -11.60 27.12
CA PRO A 178 15.37 -12.39 28.12
C PRO A 178 14.06 -11.73 28.62
#